data_AF-A0A4U9TXN4-F1
#
_entry.id   AF-A0A4U9TXN4-F1
#
_cell.length_a   1.000
_cell.length_b   1.000
_cell.length_c   1.000
_cell.angle_alpha   90.00
_cell.angle_beta   90.00
_cell.angle_gamma   90.00
#
_symmetry.space_group_name_H-M   'P 1'
#
loop_
_entity.id
_entity.type
_entity.pdbx_description
1 polymer ?
#
loop_
_entity_poly.entity_id
_entity_poly.type
_entity_poly.pdbx_seq_one_letter_code
_entity_poly.pdbx_strand_id
1 'polypeptide(L)'
;MEAEAYDVGFRQVEISNGLLKLNGQPLLIRGTNRHEHHPEQGQVMDEATMRQDILLMKQHNFNAVRCSHYPNHPLWYKLCDRYGLYVVDEA
;
A
#
# COMPACT_ATOMS: atom_id res chain seq x y z
N MET A 1 25.31 -14.37 -17.53
CA MET A 1 24.10 -13.71 -18.05
C MET A 1 23.32 -13.26 -16.84
N GLU A 2 23.03 -11.97 -16.73
CA GLU A 2 22.31 -11.39 -15.60
C GLU A 2 20.84 -11.22 -15.96
N ALA A 3 19.94 -11.44 -15.00
CA ALA A 3 18.50 -11.33 -15.17
C ALA A 3 17.85 -10.76 -13.90
N GLU A 4 16.94 -9.81 -14.08
CA GLU A 4 16.18 -9.14 -13.03
C GLU A 4 14.68 -9.41 -13.20
N ALA A 5 13.93 -9.38 -12.10
CA ALA A 5 12.49 -9.65 -12.11
C ALA A 5 11.73 -8.81 -11.07
N TYR A 6 10.46 -8.54 -11.34
CA TYR A 6 9.54 -7.84 -10.44
C TYR A 6 8.09 -8.25 -10.72
N ASP A 7 7.21 -8.04 -9.74
CA ASP A 7 5.79 -8.34 -9.83
C ASP A 7 5.08 -7.29 -10.71
N VAL A 8 4.19 -7.71 -11.63
CA VAL A 8 3.47 -6.82 -12.55
C VAL A 8 1.95 -6.96 -12.34
N GLY A 9 1.28 -5.83 -12.07
CA GLY A 9 -0.17 -5.74 -11.99
C GLY A 9 -0.73 -4.76 -13.02
N PHE A 10 -1.46 -5.26 -14.03
CA PHE A 10 -2.09 -4.44 -15.06
C PHE A 10 -3.17 -3.54 -14.45
N ARG A 11 -2.92 -2.24 -14.48
CA ARG A 11 -3.87 -1.22 -14.02
C ARG A 11 -3.65 0.10 -14.73
N GLN A 12 -4.71 0.88 -14.83
CA GLN A 12 -4.69 2.27 -15.28
C GLN A 12 -5.34 3.13 -14.19
N VAL A 13 -4.60 4.13 -13.71
CA VAL A 13 -5.10 5.14 -12.79
C VAL A 13 -5.21 6.45 -13.56
N GLU A 14 -6.37 7.09 -13.50
CA GLU A 14 -6.61 8.35 -14.17
C GLU A 14 -7.57 9.24 -13.37
N ILE A 15 -7.50 10.54 -13.61
CA ILE A 15 -8.56 11.47 -13.24
C ILE A 15 -9.26 11.87 -14.52
N SER A 16 -10.51 11.47 -14.70
CA SER A 16 -11.31 11.84 -15.87
C SER A 16 -12.71 12.25 -15.43
N ASN A 17 -13.20 13.37 -15.98
CA ASN A 17 -14.45 14.03 -15.57
C ASN A 17 -14.52 14.32 -14.06
N GLY A 18 -13.39 14.74 -13.46
CA GLY A 18 -13.30 15.10 -12.04
C GLY A 18 -13.31 13.92 -11.06
N LEU A 19 -13.25 12.68 -11.55
CA LEU A 19 -13.26 11.48 -10.70
C LEU A 19 -11.92 10.74 -10.80
N LEU A 20 -11.37 10.34 -9.65
CA LEU A 20 -10.25 9.39 -9.57
C LEU A 20 -10.77 7.99 -9.90
N LYS A 21 -10.22 7.39 -10.96
CA LYS A 21 -10.64 6.09 -11.47
C LYS A 21 -9.49 5.09 -11.48
N LEU A 22 -9.84 3.84 -11.25
CA LEU A 22 -9.01 2.69 -11.52
C LEU A 22 -9.69 1.83 -12.57
N ASN A 23 -8.98 1.54 -13.67
CA ASN A 23 -9.49 0.72 -14.77
C ASN A 23 -10.86 1.21 -15.28
N GLY A 24 -11.02 2.53 -15.38
CA GLY A 24 -12.25 3.20 -15.84
C GLY A 24 -13.36 3.34 -14.80
N GLN A 25 -13.24 2.75 -13.61
CA GLN A 25 -14.25 2.82 -12.54
C GLN A 25 -13.86 3.80 -11.44
N PRO A 26 -14.77 4.68 -10.97
CA PRO A 26 -14.46 5.62 -9.89
C PRO A 26 -14.17 4.86 -8.59
N LEU A 27 -13.11 5.27 -7.90
CA LEU A 27 -12.72 4.69 -6.62
C LEU A 27 -13.47 5.33 -5.46
N LEU A 28 -13.89 4.51 -4.50
CA LEU A 28 -14.20 4.93 -3.14
C LEU A 28 -13.04 4.54 -2.23
N ILE A 29 -12.29 5.53 -1.74
CA ILE A 29 -11.16 5.30 -0.85
C ILE A 29 -11.66 5.05 0.58
N ARG A 30 -11.35 3.88 1.11
CA ARG A 30 -11.49 3.50 2.51
C ARG A 30 -10.09 3.34 3.06
N GLY A 31 -9.46 4.49 3.29
CA GLY A 31 -8.03 4.60 3.59
C GLY A 31 -7.73 4.92 5.05
N THR A 32 -6.52 4.55 5.48
CA THR A 32 -5.94 5.00 6.75
C THR A 32 -4.53 5.56 6.53
N ASN A 33 -4.07 6.39 7.47
CA ASN A 33 -2.64 6.72 7.56
C ASN A 33 -1.94 5.61 8.37
N ARG A 34 -0.70 5.29 8.00
CA ARG A 34 0.12 4.32 8.72
C ARG A 34 1.53 4.85 8.87
N HIS A 35 1.96 5.01 10.12
CA HIS A 35 3.38 5.16 10.46
C HIS A 35 4.03 3.80 10.60
N GLU A 36 5.32 3.73 10.32
CA GLU A 36 6.16 2.60 10.71
C GLU A 36 6.46 2.70 12.21
N HIS A 37 5.78 1.87 13.00
CA HIS A 37 5.90 1.84 14.43
C HIS A 37 5.67 0.43 14.98
N HIS A 38 6.59 -0.02 15.82
CA HIS A 38 6.50 -1.21 16.63
C HIS A 38 6.73 -0.83 18.11
N PRO A 39 5.93 -1.33 19.06
CA PRO A 39 5.98 -0.92 20.47
C PRO A 39 7.35 -1.17 21.13
N GLU A 40 8.07 -2.22 20.72
CA GLU A 40 9.38 -2.58 21.29
C GLU A 40 10.57 -2.13 20.44
N GLN A 41 10.39 -1.98 19.12
CA GLN A 41 11.50 -1.77 18.18
C GLN A 41 11.51 -0.34 17.60
N GLY A 42 10.57 0.52 18.01
CA GLY A 42 10.45 1.87 17.52
C GLY A 42 10.03 1.87 16.05
N GLN A 43 10.87 2.41 15.16
CA GLN A 43 10.56 2.54 13.73
C GLN A 43 11.15 1.39 12.89
N VAL A 44 11.82 0.43 13.52
CA VAL A 44 12.29 -0.77 12.81
C VAL A 44 11.08 -1.67 12.55
N MET A 45 10.87 -2.01 11.28
CA MET A 45 9.76 -2.84 10.82
C MET A 45 10.24 -4.20 10.34
N ASP A 46 9.56 -5.26 10.78
CA ASP A 46 9.70 -6.62 10.25
C ASP A 46 8.51 -7.00 9.34
N GLU A 47 8.70 -8.06 8.56
CA GLU A 47 7.66 -8.58 7.65
C GLU A 47 6.39 -9.00 8.40
N ALA A 48 6.53 -9.60 9.58
CA ALA A 48 5.40 -10.13 10.33
C ALA A 48 4.46 -9.01 10.78
N THR A 49 5.02 -7.92 11.28
CA THR A 49 4.29 -6.72 11.70
C THR A 49 3.61 -6.06 10.50
N MET A 50 4.33 -5.87 9.38
CA MET A 50 3.73 -5.32 8.15
C MET A 50 2.56 -6.18 7.64
N ARG A 51 2.71 -7.51 7.66
CA ARG A 51 1.63 -8.43 7.26
C ARG A 51 0.45 -8.38 8.22
N GLN A 52 0.69 -8.30 9.52
CA GLN A 52 -0.34 -8.16 10.53
C GLN A 52 -1.17 -6.89 10.30
N ASP A 53 -0.51 -5.76 10.07
CA ASP A 53 -1.17 -4.48 9.76
C ASP A 53 -2.08 -4.61 8.51
N ILE A 54 -1.55 -5.21 7.45
CA ILE A 54 -2.30 -5.43 6.19
C ILE A 54 -3.53 -6.30 6.44
N LEU A 55 -3.37 -7.42 7.13
CA LEU A 55 -4.46 -8.35 7.40
C LEU A 55 -5.55 -7.68 8.23
N LEU A 56 -5.19 -6.92 9.28
CA LEU A 56 -6.14 -6.16 10.08
C LEU A 56 -6.87 -5.12 9.24
N MET A 57 -6.16 -4.31 8.45
CA MET A 57 -6.79 -3.34 7.53
C MET A 57 -7.81 -4.01 6.60
N LYS A 58 -7.43 -5.13 5.97
CA LYS A 58 -8.28 -5.87 5.03
C LYS A 58 -9.50 -6.51 5.72
N GLN A 59 -9.32 -7.08 6.92
CA GLN A 59 -10.41 -7.62 7.74
C GLN A 59 -11.42 -6.54 8.15
N HIS A 60 -10.95 -5.30 8.32
CA HIS A 60 -11.77 -4.14 8.66
C HIS A 60 -12.20 -3.31 7.43
N ASN A 61 -12.22 -3.91 6.24
CA ASN A 61 -12.75 -3.33 4.99
C ASN A 61 -11.99 -2.09 4.46
N PHE A 62 -10.77 -1.85 4.93
CA PHE A 62 -9.89 -0.85 4.31
C PHE A 62 -9.38 -1.36 2.96
N ASN A 63 -9.24 -0.43 2.01
CA ASN A 63 -8.70 -0.70 0.69
C ASN A 63 -7.49 0.17 0.33
N ALA A 64 -7.11 1.12 1.19
CA ALA A 64 -6.02 2.04 0.91
C ALA A 64 -5.21 2.38 2.17
N VAL A 65 -3.97 2.80 1.95
CA VAL A 65 -3.06 3.25 2.99
C VAL A 65 -2.20 4.40 2.46
N ARG A 66 -1.99 5.42 3.30
CA ARG A 66 -1.03 6.51 3.04
C ARG A 66 0.22 6.29 3.89
N CYS A 67 1.39 6.36 3.25
CA CYS A 67 2.71 6.29 3.88
C CYS A 67 3.03 7.59 4.64
N SER A 68 2.28 7.89 5.70
CA SER A 68 2.47 9.10 6.51
C SER A 68 3.79 9.02 7.29
N HIS A 69 4.76 9.91 7.14
CA HIS A 69 4.88 11.02 6.18
C HIS A 69 6.23 10.91 5.45
N TYR A 70 6.52 9.70 4.99
CA TYR A 70 7.81 9.32 4.41
C TYR A 70 7.68 7.99 3.66
N PRO A 71 8.59 7.70 2.72
CA PRO A 71 8.65 6.39 2.06
C PRO A 71 8.87 5.30 3.10
N ASN A 72 8.05 4.25 3.05
CA ASN A 72 8.12 3.12 3.98
C ASN A 72 9.21 2.12 3.55
N HIS A 73 9.46 1.09 4.35
CA HIS A 73 10.37 0.00 4.01
C HIS A 73 10.01 -0.63 2.65
N PRO A 74 10.97 -0.93 1.74
CA PRO A 74 10.67 -1.42 0.38
C PRO A 74 9.78 -2.69 0.31
N LEU A 75 9.83 -3.53 1.35
CA LEU A 75 8.97 -4.72 1.46
C LEU A 75 7.48 -4.36 1.60
N TRP A 76 7.14 -3.20 2.17
CA TRP A 76 5.77 -2.73 2.32
C TRP A 76 5.03 -2.69 0.97
N TYR A 77 5.65 -2.10 -0.04
CA TYR A 77 5.08 -2.00 -1.39
C TYR A 77 4.82 -3.37 -2.01
N LYS A 78 5.77 -4.31 -1.89
CA LYS A 78 5.61 -5.70 -2.37
C LYS A 78 4.47 -6.42 -1.69
N LEU A 79 4.26 -6.17 -0.39
CA LEU A 79 3.13 -6.72 0.34
C LEU A 79 1.81 -6.06 -0.12
N CYS A 80 1.75 -4.74 -0.29
CA CYS A 80 0.57 -4.06 -0.83
C CYS A 80 0.20 -4.54 -2.24
N ASP A 81 1.17 -4.84 -3.10
CA ASP A 81 0.95 -5.43 -4.42
C ASP A 81 0.24 -6.79 -4.32
N ARG A 82 0.68 -7.64 -3.38
CA ARG A 82 0.19 -9.03 -3.24
C ARG A 82 -1.15 -9.12 -2.50
N TYR A 83 -1.35 -8.32 -1.46
CA TYR A 83 -2.58 -8.34 -0.66
C TYR A 83 -3.66 -7.37 -1.19
N GLY A 84 -3.28 -6.44 -2.07
CA GLY A 84 -4.16 -5.49 -2.70
C GLY A 84 -4.57 -4.34 -1.78
N LEU A 85 -3.73 -3.31 -1.71
CA LEU A 85 -4.05 -2.01 -1.11
C LEU A 85 -3.64 -0.90 -2.06
N TYR A 86 -4.46 0.15 -2.18
CA TYR A 86 -4.05 1.38 -2.85
C TYR A 86 -3.10 2.15 -1.95
N VAL A 87 -1.90 2.47 -2.46
CA VAL A 87 -0.87 3.16 -1.70
C VAL A 87 -0.75 4.60 -2.19
N VAL A 88 -0.77 5.54 -1.24
CA VAL A 88 -0.23 6.89 -1.46
C VAL A 88 1.16 6.92 -0.86
N ASP A 89 2.16 7.00 -1.74
CA ASP A 89 3.56 7.19 -1.36
C ASP A 89 3.82 8.68 -1.11
N GLU A 90 4.51 9.02 -0.04
CA GLU A 90 4.70 10.40 0.42
C GLU A 90 6.16 10.67 0.76
N ALA A 91 6.65 11.84 0.34
CA ALA A 91 8.04 12.28 0.48
C ALA A 91 8.28 13.11 1.74
#